data_AF-A0A0A2KQD4-F1
#
_entry.id   AF-A0A0A2KQD4-F1
#
_cell.length_a   1.000
_cell.length_b   1.000
_cell.length_c   1.000
_cell.angle_alpha   90.00
_cell.angle_beta   90.00
_cell.angle_gamma   90.00
#
_symmetry.space_group_name_H-M   'P 1'
#
loop_
_entity.id
_entity.type
_entity.pdbx_description
1 polymer ?
#
loop_
_entity_poly.entity_id
_entity_poly.type
_entity_poly.pdbx_seq_one_letter_code
_entity_poly.pdbx_strand_id
1 'polypeptide(L)'
;MAQPSEAQVFERLQSYSFTSDPEFANGLSIILGHPNTPATEVEMNRDDDLVLQAKCFFFSRKENLTPAIDFAAFKSWLAGRATEPQGLNNTALQISEASDPGTSGPESSTNPEPAYPSSFAHIVELITTGQPIPGIQDIPDTVLSGHDISSEKPRRRKPWEKDEVVTTFDETASAAP
;
A
#
# COMPACT_ATOMS: atom_id res chain seq x y z
N MET A 1 6.76 -39.28 16.20
CA MET A 1 5.93 -38.12 16.57
C MET A 1 5.05 -37.81 15.38
N ALA A 2 3.72 -37.85 15.54
CA ALA A 2 2.81 -37.52 14.45
C ALA A 2 2.91 -36.01 14.17
N GLN A 3 3.11 -35.63 12.92
CA GLN A 3 3.03 -34.23 12.49
C GLN A 3 1.58 -33.76 12.69
N PRO A 4 1.33 -32.62 13.36
CA PRO A 4 0.00 -32.05 13.41
C PRO A 4 -0.47 -31.71 11.99
N SER A 5 -1.73 -31.99 11.68
CA SER A 5 -2.29 -31.63 10.36
C SER A 5 -2.31 -30.11 10.20
N GLU A 6 -2.21 -29.62 8.96
CA GLU A 6 -2.21 -28.18 8.67
C GLU A 6 -3.43 -27.46 9.25
N ALA A 7 -4.61 -28.10 9.19
CA ALA A 7 -5.83 -27.58 9.80
C ALA A 7 -5.70 -27.35 11.32
N GLN A 8 -5.05 -28.26 12.05
CA GLN A 8 -4.82 -28.09 13.49
C GLN A 8 -3.80 -26.99 13.79
N VAL A 9 -2.83 -26.80 12.92
CA VAL A 9 -1.87 -25.69 13.01
C VAL A 9 -2.59 -24.36 12.79
N PHE A 10 -3.47 -24.28 11.78
CA PHE A 10 -4.25 -23.07 11.48
C PHE A 10 -5.24 -22.70 12.59
N GLU A 11 -5.87 -23.68 13.23
CA GLU A 11 -6.70 -23.43 14.41
C GLU A 11 -5.89 -22.87 15.57
N ARG A 12 -4.72 -23.45 15.84
CA ARG A 12 -3.82 -22.93 16.89
C ARG A 12 -3.34 -21.52 16.56
N LEU A 13 -2.98 -21.26 15.30
CA LEU A 13 -2.60 -19.93 14.81
C LEU A 13 -3.70 -18.90 15.05
N GLN A 14 -4.98 -19.24 14.81
CA GLN A 14 -6.10 -18.34 15.08
C GLN A 14 -6.38 -18.13 16.56
N SER A 15 -6.22 -19.16 17.39
CA SER A 15 -6.38 -19.03 18.84
C SER A 15 -5.24 -18.27 19.52
N TYR A 16 -4.15 -18.02 18.79
CA TYR A 16 -2.94 -17.41 19.32
C TYR A 16 -3.12 -15.90 19.57
N SER A 17 -2.71 -15.43 20.74
CA SER A 17 -2.89 -14.04 21.18
C SER A 17 -1.70 -13.16 20.80
N PHE A 18 -1.63 -12.73 19.53
CA PHE A 18 -0.53 -11.89 19.02
C PHE A 18 -0.36 -10.53 19.73
N THR A 19 -1.41 -9.99 20.35
CA THR A 19 -1.35 -8.71 21.07
C THR A 19 -0.57 -8.76 22.38
N SER A 20 -0.42 -9.96 22.96
CA SER A 20 0.33 -10.14 24.20
C SER A 20 1.83 -10.32 23.97
N ASP A 21 2.29 -10.50 22.73
CA ASP A 21 3.68 -10.81 22.41
C ASP A 21 4.47 -9.55 21.98
N PRO A 22 5.44 -9.10 22.79
CA PRO A 22 6.25 -7.93 22.45
C PRO A 22 7.20 -8.20 21.27
N GLU A 23 7.63 -9.45 21.07
CA GLU A 23 8.48 -9.82 19.94
C GLU A 23 7.76 -9.66 18.60
N PHE A 24 6.48 -10.00 18.57
CA PHE A 24 5.65 -9.80 17.39
C PHE A 24 5.43 -8.30 17.14
N ALA A 25 5.18 -7.51 18.19
CA ALA A 25 5.05 -6.05 18.10
C ALA A 25 6.26 -5.38 17.46
N ASN A 26 7.45 -5.74 17.95
CA ASN A 26 8.71 -5.20 17.47
C ASN A 26 9.03 -5.67 16.06
N GLY A 27 8.74 -6.94 15.74
CA GLY A 27 8.92 -7.46 14.39
C GLY A 27 8.00 -6.78 13.38
N LEU A 28 6.74 -6.56 13.74
CA LEU A 28 5.74 -5.95 12.88
C LEU A 28 6.02 -4.46 12.65
N SER A 29 6.51 -3.73 13.65
CA SER A 29 6.84 -2.31 13.47
C SER A 29 8.00 -2.06 12.49
N ILE A 30 8.94 -3.00 12.39
CA ILE A 30 10.00 -2.97 11.39
C ILE A 30 9.39 -3.12 9.98
N ILE A 31 8.46 -4.05 9.81
CA ILE A 31 7.77 -4.31 8.54
C ILE A 31 6.90 -3.13 8.12
N LEU A 32 6.25 -2.47 9.09
CA LEU A 32 5.39 -1.30 8.87
C LEU A 32 6.18 0.02 8.71
N GLY A 33 7.50 0.02 8.89
CA GLY A 33 8.36 1.18 8.64
C GLY A 33 8.51 2.18 9.80
N HIS A 34 8.20 1.77 11.02
CA HIS A 34 8.29 2.59 12.24
C HIS A 34 9.03 1.86 13.38
N PRO A 35 10.33 1.53 13.17
CA PRO A 35 11.09 0.63 14.05
C PRO A 35 11.31 1.15 15.48
N ASN A 36 11.16 2.45 15.71
CA ASN A 36 11.35 3.08 17.03
C ASN A 36 10.12 2.98 17.93
N THR A 37 8.97 2.56 17.38
CA THR A 37 7.71 2.45 18.11
C THR A 37 7.19 1.03 17.93
N PRO A 38 6.86 0.28 19.00
CA PRO A 38 6.25 -1.04 18.84
C PRO A 38 4.91 -0.92 18.11
N ALA A 39 4.56 -1.93 17.30
CA ALA A 39 3.28 -1.94 16.61
C ALA A 39 2.13 -1.92 17.63
N THR A 40 1.14 -1.07 17.37
CA THR A 40 -0.04 -0.92 18.23
C THR A 40 -0.96 -2.12 18.06
N GLU A 41 -1.80 -2.40 19.06
CA GLU A 41 -2.81 -3.49 18.99
C GLU A 41 -3.71 -3.39 17.75
N VAL A 42 -4.05 -2.16 17.34
CA VAL A 42 -4.83 -1.90 16.12
C VAL A 42 -4.09 -2.40 14.87
N GLU A 43 -2.79 -2.19 14.80
CA GLU A 43 -1.97 -2.57 13.64
C GLU A 43 -1.74 -4.08 13.59
N MET A 44 -1.62 -4.73 14.76
CA MET A 44 -1.55 -6.18 14.86
C MET A 44 -2.85 -6.90 14.48
N ASN A 45 -4.00 -6.27 14.72
CA ASN A 45 -5.31 -6.83 14.41
C ASN A 45 -5.79 -6.50 12.99
N ARG A 46 -5.00 -5.80 12.17
CA ARG A 46 -5.34 -5.61 10.75
C ARG A 46 -5.39 -6.95 10.02
N ASP A 47 -6.36 -7.05 9.12
CA ASP A 47 -6.59 -8.19 8.23
C ASP A 47 -5.85 -8.06 6.88
N ASP A 48 -4.85 -7.17 6.82
CA ASP A 48 -4.02 -6.98 5.63
C ASP A 48 -3.17 -8.22 5.36
N ASP A 49 -2.95 -8.54 4.07
CA ASP A 49 -2.10 -9.66 3.65
C ASP A 49 -0.71 -9.60 4.29
N LEU A 50 -0.15 -8.39 4.46
CA LEU A 50 1.15 -8.18 5.10
C LEU A 50 1.17 -8.62 6.57
N VAL A 51 0.15 -8.22 7.33
CA VAL A 51 0.04 -8.55 8.76
C VAL A 51 -0.26 -10.04 8.92
N LEU A 52 -1.13 -10.58 8.07
CA LEU A 52 -1.47 -11.99 8.06
C LEU A 52 -0.26 -12.88 7.71
N GLN A 53 0.53 -12.49 6.70
CA GLN A 53 1.78 -13.16 6.37
C GLN A 53 2.79 -13.10 7.52
N ALA A 54 2.92 -11.94 8.19
CA ALA A 54 3.79 -11.79 9.36
C ALA A 54 3.36 -12.71 10.51
N LYS A 55 2.05 -12.84 10.77
CA LYS A 55 1.50 -13.78 11.77
C LYS A 55 1.88 -15.23 11.44
N CYS A 56 1.67 -15.66 10.19
CA CYS A 56 2.04 -17.00 9.73
C CYS A 56 3.53 -17.28 9.90
N PHE A 57 4.39 -16.34 9.52
CA PHE A 57 5.83 -16.47 9.66
C PHE A 57 6.27 -16.54 11.13
N PHE A 58 5.77 -15.64 11.97
CA PHE A 58 6.10 -15.58 13.39
C PHE A 58 5.74 -16.89 14.10
N PHE A 59 4.52 -17.38 13.86
CA PHE A 59 4.04 -18.61 14.48
C PHE A 59 4.81 -19.85 13.98
N SER A 60 5.15 -19.90 12.69
CA SER A 60 6.01 -20.97 12.14
C SER A 60 7.37 -21.03 12.85
N ARG A 61 7.96 -19.87 13.13
CA ARG A 61 9.22 -19.74 13.86
C ARG A 61 9.05 -20.13 15.34
N LYS A 62 7.96 -19.71 15.99
CA LYS A 62 7.68 -19.97 17.41
C LYS A 62 7.52 -21.47 17.68
N GLU A 63 6.75 -22.15 16.84
CA GLU A 63 6.43 -23.58 16.96
C GLU A 63 7.47 -24.51 16.29
N ASN A 64 8.53 -23.93 15.70
CA ASN A 64 9.58 -24.65 14.96
C ASN A 64 9.00 -25.63 13.92
N LEU A 65 8.01 -25.16 13.14
CA LEU A 65 7.32 -26.00 12.17
C LEU A 65 8.19 -26.23 10.93
N THR A 66 8.36 -27.51 10.58
CA THR A 66 8.97 -27.95 9.33
C THR A 66 8.00 -28.90 8.63
N PRO A 67 7.34 -28.50 7.53
CA PRO A 67 7.51 -27.25 6.77
C PRO A 67 6.90 -26.02 7.46
N ALA A 68 7.36 -24.82 7.08
CA ALA A 68 6.76 -23.56 7.53
C ALA A 68 5.32 -23.43 7.01
N ILE A 69 4.49 -22.65 7.73
CA ILE A 69 3.12 -22.39 7.32
C ILE A 69 3.12 -21.60 6.02
N ASP A 70 2.44 -22.13 5.00
CA ASP A 70 2.18 -21.39 3.78
C ASP A 70 1.06 -20.37 3.99
N PHE A 71 1.34 -19.13 3.61
CA PHE A 71 0.39 -18.03 3.66
C PHE A 71 -0.81 -18.27 2.74
N ALA A 72 -0.58 -18.80 1.53
CA ALA A 72 -1.65 -19.03 0.56
C ALA A 72 -2.60 -20.15 1.03
N ALA A 73 -2.04 -21.22 1.61
CA ALA A 73 -2.82 -22.29 2.24
C ALA A 73 -3.68 -21.77 3.40
N PHE A 74 -3.11 -20.96 4.31
CA PHE A 74 -3.86 -20.38 5.43
C PHE A 74 -4.99 -19.44 4.96
N LYS A 75 -4.71 -18.58 3.97
CA LYS A 75 -5.72 -17.68 3.38
C LYS A 75 -6.85 -18.46 2.72
N SER A 76 -6.52 -19.55 2.02
CA SER A 76 -7.50 -20.45 1.41
C SER A 76 -8.35 -21.16 2.47
N TRP A 77 -7.73 -21.57 3.58
CA TRP A 77 -8.43 -22.18 4.71
C TRP A 77 -9.37 -21.18 5.42
N LEU A 78 -8.98 -19.91 5.56
CA LEU A 78 -9.85 -18.86 6.06
C LEU A 78 -11.05 -18.63 5.14
N ALA A 79 -10.84 -18.59 3.82
CA ALA A 79 -11.91 -18.48 2.84
C ALA A 79 -12.86 -19.70 2.89
N GLY A 80 -12.31 -20.91 3.06
CA GLY A 80 -13.08 -22.14 3.25
C GLY A 80 -13.92 -22.14 4.52
N ARG A 81 -13.43 -21.56 5.63
CA ARG A 81 -14.18 -21.39 6.89
C ARG A 81 -15.26 -20.33 6.81
N ALA A 82 -14.99 -19.21 6.13
CA ALA A 82 -16.02 -18.20 5.86
C ALA A 82 -17.15 -18.75 4.96
N THR A 83 -16.90 -19.86 4.26
CA THR A 83 -17.84 -20.58 3.41
C THR A 83 -18.49 -21.78 4.12
N GLU A 84 -18.55 -21.81 5.46
CA GLU A 84 -19.64 -22.52 6.13
C GLU A 84 -20.93 -21.68 5.97
N PRO A 85 -22.08 -22.31 5.64
CA PRO A 85 -23.14 -21.64 4.90
C PRO A 85 -23.95 -20.68 5.76
N GLN A 86 -23.65 -19.39 5.63
CA GLN A 86 -24.67 -18.38 5.46
C GLN A 86 -24.47 -17.74 4.08
N GLY A 87 -24.98 -18.42 3.05
CA GLY A 87 -25.45 -17.84 1.79
C GLY A 87 -24.47 -17.01 0.96
N LEU A 88 -24.15 -17.56 -0.22
CA LEU A 88 -23.94 -16.84 -1.47
C LEU A 88 -22.57 -16.13 -1.62
N ASN A 89 -21.66 -16.75 -2.38
CA ASN A 89 -21.27 -16.33 -3.74
C ASN A 89 -19.83 -16.76 -4.05
N ASN A 90 -19.74 -17.76 -4.90
CA ASN A 90 -18.53 -18.37 -5.41
C ASN A 90 -18.03 -17.55 -6.60
N THR A 91 -16.76 -17.10 -6.61
CA THR A 91 -16.13 -16.60 -7.85
C THR A 91 -14.63 -16.91 -7.85
N ALA A 92 -14.31 -18.18 -8.11
CA ALA A 92 -13.00 -18.57 -8.60
C ALA A 92 -12.98 -18.43 -10.13
N LEU A 93 -12.34 -17.38 -10.66
CA LEU A 93 -12.06 -17.26 -12.08
C LEU A 93 -10.77 -18.02 -12.41
N GLN A 94 -10.94 -19.20 -13.00
CA GLN A 94 -9.90 -19.85 -13.78
C GLN A 94 -9.78 -19.09 -15.11
N ILE A 95 -8.64 -18.42 -15.34
CA ILE A 95 -8.31 -17.86 -16.64
C ILE A 95 -7.44 -18.88 -17.38
N SER A 96 -7.95 -19.38 -18.49
CA SER A 96 -7.22 -20.13 -19.51
C SER A 96 -7.82 -19.68 -20.82
N GLU A 97 -7.04 -19.05 -21.70
CA GLU A 97 -6.95 -19.43 -23.11
C GLU A 97 -5.95 -18.53 -23.85
N ALA A 98 -5.14 -19.17 -24.68
CA ALA A 98 -4.23 -18.57 -25.62
C ALA A 98 -4.87 -18.52 -27.02
N SER A 99 -4.35 -17.60 -27.85
CA SER A 99 -4.35 -17.60 -29.32
C SER A 99 -5.43 -16.77 -30.05
N ASP A 100 -4.97 -15.61 -30.53
CA ASP A 100 -5.34 -14.94 -31.81
C ASP A 100 -4.83 -15.83 -32.99
N PRO A 101 -5.39 -15.85 -34.25
CA PRO A 101 -5.64 -14.64 -35.05
C PRO A 101 -6.77 -14.59 -36.09
N GLY A 102 -7.24 -13.35 -36.36
CA GLY A 102 -7.34 -12.81 -37.73
C GLY A 102 -8.72 -12.59 -38.37
N THR A 103 -8.88 -11.38 -38.97
CA THR A 103 -9.70 -10.99 -40.15
C THR A 103 -10.84 -9.96 -39.93
N SER A 104 -10.47 -8.69 -40.16
CA SER A 104 -11.09 -7.67 -41.03
C SER A 104 -12.62 -7.47 -41.10
N GLY A 105 -13.13 -6.47 -40.35
CA GLY A 105 -14.09 -5.37 -40.66
C GLY A 105 -15.39 -5.58 -41.48
N PRO A 106 -16.28 -4.56 -41.57
CA PRO A 106 -16.76 -3.64 -40.54
C PRO A 106 -18.31 -3.61 -40.56
N GLU A 107 -18.98 -4.28 -39.63
CA GLU A 107 -20.45 -4.32 -39.63
C GLU A 107 -20.98 -4.12 -38.20
N SER A 108 -21.82 -3.08 -38.04
CA SER A 108 -22.79 -2.85 -36.95
C SER A 108 -22.43 -3.38 -35.56
N SER A 109 -21.96 -2.49 -34.69
CA SER A 109 -21.66 -2.78 -33.28
C SER A 109 -22.91 -3.11 -32.46
N THR A 110 -23.41 -4.34 -32.56
CA THR A 110 -24.10 -5.02 -31.46
C THR A 110 -23.05 -5.66 -30.57
N ASN A 111 -22.30 -4.84 -29.83
CA ASN A 111 -21.46 -5.34 -28.75
C ASN A 111 -22.39 -5.48 -27.54
N PRO A 112 -22.51 -6.66 -26.89
CA PRO A 112 -23.15 -6.73 -25.60
C PRO A 112 -22.33 -5.84 -24.66
N GLU A 113 -22.88 -4.67 -24.33
CA GLU A 113 -22.28 -3.77 -23.35
C GLU A 113 -21.99 -4.59 -22.08
N PRO A 114 -20.74 -4.68 -21.63
CA PRO A 114 -20.42 -5.47 -20.45
C PRO A 114 -21.22 -4.89 -19.28
N ALA A 115 -21.77 -5.76 -18.43
CA ALA A 115 -22.49 -5.33 -17.25
C ALA A 115 -21.52 -4.59 -16.32
N TYR A 116 -21.43 -3.27 -16.47
CA TYR A 116 -20.60 -2.43 -15.63
C TYR A 116 -21.12 -2.48 -14.20
N PRO A 117 -20.23 -2.44 -13.19
CA PRO A 117 -20.63 -2.46 -11.79
C PRO A 117 -21.49 -1.24 -11.45
N SER A 118 -22.40 -1.38 -10.47
CA SER A 118 -23.32 -0.31 -10.05
C SER A 118 -22.62 1.00 -9.67
N SER A 119 -21.40 0.92 -9.14
CA SER A 119 -20.56 2.09 -8.84
C SER A 119 -20.26 2.92 -10.10
N PHE A 120 -19.96 2.26 -11.22
CA PHE A 120 -19.67 2.97 -12.48
C PHE A 120 -20.92 3.65 -13.05
N ALA A 121 -22.07 2.97 -13.03
CA ALA A 121 -23.34 3.57 -13.45
C ALA A 121 -23.69 4.80 -12.62
N HIS A 122 -23.46 4.74 -11.30
CA HIS A 122 -23.66 5.86 -10.40
C HIS A 122 -22.71 7.03 -10.72
N ILE A 123 -21.43 6.76 -11.01
CA ILE A 123 -20.48 7.81 -11.42
C ILE A 123 -20.90 8.45 -12.75
N VAL A 124 -21.32 7.66 -13.73
CA VAL A 124 -21.82 8.18 -15.02
C VAL A 124 -23.08 9.02 -14.83
N GLU A 125 -23.98 8.61 -13.95
CA GLU A 125 -25.17 9.40 -13.58
C GLU A 125 -24.76 10.75 -12.96
N LEU A 126 -23.82 10.76 -12.01
CA LEU A 126 -23.32 12.01 -11.42
C LEU A 126 -22.70 12.95 -12.47
N ILE A 127 -21.93 12.39 -13.41
CA ILE A 127 -21.33 13.15 -14.52
C ILE A 127 -22.41 13.73 -15.44
N THR A 128 -23.38 12.90 -15.85
CA THR A 128 -24.43 13.30 -16.80
C THR A 128 -25.44 14.28 -16.20
N THR A 129 -25.67 14.20 -14.88
CA THR A 129 -26.55 15.12 -14.12
C THR A 129 -25.82 16.35 -13.60
N GLY A 130 -24.50 16.42 -13.74
CA GLY A 130 -23.67 17.52 -13.24
C GLY A 130 -23.59 17.60 -11.71
N GLN A 131 -23.85 16.49 -11.02
CA GLN A 131 -23.71 16.40 -9.57
C GLN A 131 -22.22 16.25 -9.16
N PRO A 132 -21.83 16.80 -8.00
CA PRO A 132 -20.45 16.69 -7.53
C PRO A 132 -20.07 15.24 -7.23
N ILE A 133 -18.88 14.83 -7.69
CA ILE A 133 -18.37 13.48 -7.46
C ILE A 133 -17.93 13.37 -6.00
N PRO A 134 -18.41 12.37 -5.23
CA PRO A 134 -18.07 12.23 -3.83
C PRO A 134 -16.56 12.01 -3.65
N GLY A 135 -15.95 12.69 -2.68
CA GLY A 135 -14.55 12.52 -2.29
C GLY A 135 -13.54 13.39 -3.05
N ILE A 136 -13.96 14.18 -4.03
CA ILE A 136 -13.06 15.17 -4.67
C ILE A 136 -13.03 16.47 -3.86
N GLN A 137 -11.84 16.99 -3.62
CA GLN A 137 -11.66 18.31 -3.00
C GLN A 137 -11.87 19.39 -4.06
N ASP A 138 -12.69 20.39 -3.74
CA ASP A 138 -12.86 21.56 -4.59
C ASP A 138 -11.60 22.42 -4.54
N ILE A 139 -10.88 22.49 -5.67
CA ILE A 139 -9.66 23.29 -5.78
C ILE A 139 -10.10 24.65 -6.33
N PRO A 140 -10.05 25.73 -5.54
CA PRO A 140 -10.36 27.05 -6.06
C PRO A 140 -9.39 27.40 -7.19
N ASP A 141 -9.88 28.10 -8.23
CA ASP A 141 -9.09 28.62 -9.35
C ASP A 141 -8.22 29.82 -8.93
N THR A 142 -7.50 29.64 -7.82
CA THR A 142 -6.58 30.61 -7.26
C THR A 142 -5.18 30.18 -7.64
N VAL A 143 -4.53 31.00 -8.47
CA VAL A 143 -3.08 31.03 -8.53
C VAL A 143 -2.60 31.42 -7.14
N LEU A 144 -1.87 30.55 -6.44
CA LEU A 144 -1.21 30.85 -5.17
C LEU A 144 -0.15 31.94 -5.38
N SER A 145 -0.57 33.20 -5.49
CA SER A 145 0.34 34.34 -5.54
C SER A 145 1.06 34.46 -4.20
N GLY A 146 2.39 34.39 -4.22
CA GLY A 146 3.25 34.62 -3.05
C GLY A 146 3.91 33.38 -2.45
N HIS A 147 3.74 32.18 -3.02
CA HIS A 147 4.50 30.98 -2.63
C HIS A 147 5.74 30.71 -3.50
N ASP A 148 6.13 31.65 -4.37
CA ASP A 148 7.44 31.68 -5.00
C ASP A 148 8.51 32.01 -3.94
N ILE A 149 8.84 31.02 -3.11
CA ILE A 149 10.05 31.06 -2.30
C ILE A 149 11.24 30.92 -3.26
N SER A 150 11.90 32.02 -3.59
CA SER A 150 13.18 31.97 -4.31
C SER A 150 14.14 31.09 -3.51
N SER A 151 14.50 29.93 -4.08
CA SER A 151 15.37 28.95 -3.43
C SER A 151 16.81 29.42 -3.46
N GLU A 152 17.14 30.41 -2.63
CA GLU A 152 18.50 30.87 -2.40
C GLU A 152 19.13 30.04 -1.27
N LYS A 153 19.42 28.77 -1.56
CA LYS A 153 20.26 27.95 -0.66
C LYS A 153 21.71 28.10 -1.08
N PRO A 154 22.61 28.59 -0.19
CA PRO A 154 24.03 28.62 -0.49
C PRO A 154 24.53 27.20 -0.77
N ARG A 155 25.25 27.04 -1.88
CA ARG A 155 25.75 25.73 -2.30
C ARG A 155 26.74 25.22 -1.24
N ARG A 156 26.52 23.99 -0.77
CA ARG A 156 27.49 23.31 0.10
C ARG A 156 28.80 23.14 -0.65
N ARG A 157 29.86 23.73 -0.10
CA ARG A 157 31.21 23.62 -0.62
C ARG A 157 31.73 22.20 -0.42
N LYS A 158 32.48 21.70 -1.38
CA LYS A 158 33.19 20.42 -1.27
C LYS A 158 34.37 20.58 -0.31
N PRO A 159 34.77 19.53 0.41
CA PRO A 159 35.83 19.60 1.43
C PRO A 159 37.22 20.03 0.92
N TRP A 160 37.41 20.18 -0.38
CA TRP A 160 38.67 20.58 -1.02
C TRP A 160 38.62 21.98 -1.64
N GLU A 161 37.52 22.74 -1.48
CA GLU A 161 37.47 24.13 -1.92
C GLU A 161 38.27 25.01 -0.95
N LYS A 162 39.45 25.45 -1.38
CA LYS A 162 40.28 26.43 -0.67
C LYS A 162 39.78 27.84 -1.01
N ASP A 163 39.69 28.70 0.00
CA ASP A 163 39.30 30.11 -0.15
C ASP A 163 40.25 30.86 -1.09
N GLU A 164 39.75 31.25 -2.27
CA GLU A 164 40.31 32.37 -3.02
C GLU A 164 39.64 33.63 -2.45
N VAL A 165 40.37 34.35 -1.61
CA VAL A 165 39.97 35.61 -0.98
C VAL A 165 39.61 36.63 -2.07
N VAL A 166 38.32 36.90 -2.25
CA VAL A 166 37.84 38.10 -2.92
C VAL A 166 38.24 39.29 -2.05
N THR A 167 39.36 39.93 -2.41
CA THR A 167 39.76 41.20 -1.84
C THR A 167 39.04 42.31 -2.60
N THR A 168 37.84 42.64 -2.14
CA THR A 168 37.17 43.90 -2.46
C THR A 168 37.83 44.99 -1.62
N PHE A 169 38.81 45.71 -2.19
CA PHE A 169 39.19 47.03 -1.68
C PHE A 169 38.25 48.04 -2.32
N ASP A 170 37.20 48.40 -1.61
CA ASP A 170 36.51 49.67 -1.81
C ASP A 170 36.41 50.40 -0.46
N GLU A 171 36.31 51.73 -0.54
CA GLU A 171 36.16 52.73 0.53
C GLU A 171 37.49 53.22 1.17
N THR A 172 37.88 54.51 1.05
CA THR A 172 37.18 55.63 1.71
C THR A 172 37.60 56.99 1.12
N ALA A 173 36.64 57.91 1.06
CA ALA A 173 36.71 59.26 0.50
C ALA A 173 37.51 60.31 1.32
N SER A 174 37.90 61.39 0.60
CA SER A 174 37.97 62.81 1.04
C SER A 174 39.15 63.32 1.89
N ALA A 175 39.93 64.28 1.34
CA ALA A 175 40.04 65.67 1.86
C ALA A 175 41.17 66.48 1.17
N ALA A 176 40.83 67.67 0.66
CA ALA A 176 41.76 68.74 0.25
C ALA A 176 42.33 69.50 1.47
N PRO A 177 43.41 70.27 1.30
CA PRO A 177 43.25 71.70 1.01
C PRO A 177 44.16 72.27 -0.09
#